data_AF-A0A520S6V9-F1
#
_entry.id   AF-A0A520S6V9-F1
#
_cell.length_a   1.000
_cell.length_b   1.000
_cell.length_c   1.000
_cell.angle_alpha   90.00
_cell.angle_beta   90.00
_cell.angle_gamma   90.00
#
_symmetry.space_group_name_H-M   'P 1'
#
loop_
_entity.id
_entity.type
_entity.pdbx_description
1 polymer ?
#
loop_
_entity_poly.entity_id
_entity_poly.type
_entity_poly.pdbx_seq_one_letter_code
_entity_poly.pdbx_strand_id
1 'polypeptide(L)'
;MTPLLTLVVYMTMYTFLVIMLGAFLRNREWTPEGLKAGFSNRDELAEATPLGGRAERAATNSIEAMLLFVPLALVGHIAGLGAETLFGAQVFFWARLAYVPIYLVGILYLRSLVWGVGVFGLASMAVALLS
;
A
#
# COMPACT_ATOMS: atom_id res chain seq x y z
N MET A 1 -11.40 6.12 19.05
CA MET A 1 -10.67 6.48 17.81
C MET A 1 -11.70 6.69 16.71
N THR A 2 -11.58 7.75 15.91
CA THR A 2 -12.55 8.00 14.83
C THR A 2 -12.42 6.94 13.73
N PRO A 3 -13.47 6.71 12.91
CA PRO A 3 -13.38 5.78 11.77
C PRO A 3 -12.21 6.11 10.83
N LEU A 4 -11.98 7.40 10.56
CA LEU A 4 -10.88 7.86 9.71
C LEU A 4 -9.50 7.50 10.29
N LEU A 5 -9.27 7.73 11.59
CA LEU A 5 -8.02 7.34 12.25
C LEU A 5 -7.85 5.81 12.32
N THR A 6 -8.96 5.07 12.42
CA THR A 6 -8.93 3.60 12.36
C THR A 6 -8.41 3.12 11.00
N LEU A 7 -8.82 3.77 9.91
CA LEU A 7 -8.30 3.46 8.56
C LEU A 7 -6.81 3.78 8.42
N VAL A 8 -6.30 4.84 9.07
CA VAL A 8 -4.86 5.13 9.11
C VAL A 8 -4.09 3.97 9.75
N VAL A 9 -4.57 3.47 10.89
CA VAL A 9 -3.95 2.31 11.57
C VAL A 9 -4.02 1.06 10.68
N TYR A 10 -5.17 0.73 10.10
CA TYR A 10 -5.31 -0.43 9.22
C TYR A 10 -4.42 -0.33 7.97
N MET A 11 -4.37 0.83 7.32
CA MET A 11 -3.49 1.06 6.18
C MET A 11 -2.01 0.96 6.55
N THR A 12 -1.64 1.39 7.75
CA THR A 12 -0.26 1.26 8.26
C THR A 12 0.12 -0.20 8.46
N MET A 13 -0.73 -0.96 9.15
CA MET A 13 -0.54 -2.40 9.35
C MET A 13 -0.50 -3.14 8.01
N TYR A 14 -1.42 -2.81 7.11
CA TYR A 14 -1.45 -3.39 5.78
C TYR A 14 -0.18 -3.09 4.98
N THR A 15 0.27 -1.84 4.97
CA THR A 15 1.51 -1.45 4.26
C THR A 15 2.71 -2.18 4.83
N PHE A 16 2.81 -2.29 6.17
CA PHE A 16 3.85 -3.08 6.81
C PHE A 16 3.82 -4.55 6.36
N LEU A 17 2.64 -5.18 6.35
CA LEU A 17 2.47 -6.54 5.85
C LEU A 17 2.90 -6.68 4.38
N VAL A 18 2.57 -5.71 3.53
CA VAL A 18 2.97 -5.73 2.11
C VAL A 18 4.49 -5.55 1.96
N ILE A 19 5.14 -4.73 2.79
CA ILE A 19 6.61 -4.60 2.81
C ILE A 19 7.25 -5.93 3.20
N MET A 20 6.76 -6.57 4.28
CA MET A 20 7.25 -7.88 4.72
C MET A 20 7.03 -8.95 3.65
N LEU A 21 5.84 -8.99 3.03
CA LEU A 21 5.54 -9.89 1.93
C LEU A 21 6.44 -9.63 0.72
N GLY A 22 6.69 -8.36 0.40
CA GLY A 22 7.60 -7.92 -0.65
C GLY A 22 9.00 -8.49 -0.45
N ALA A 23 9.58 -8.28 0.74
CA ALA A 23 10.89 -8.81 1.11
C ALA A 23 10.93 -10.35 1.07
N PHE A 24 9.94 -11.00 1.69
CA PHE A 24 9.83 -12.46 1.74
C PHE A 24 9.78 -13.09 0.34
N LEU A 25 8.94 -12.55 -0.56
CA LEU A 25 8.82 -13.01 -1.93
C LEU A 25 10.02 -12.66 -2.81
N ARG A 26 10.62 -11.47 -2.61
CA ARG A 26 11.79 -11.02 -3.36
C ARG A 26 13.02 -11.87 -3.08
N ASN A 27 13.25 -12.18 -1.81
CA ASN A 27 14.42 -12.92 -1.34
C ASN A 27 14.19 -14.44 -1.35
N ARG A 28 12.95 -14.91 -1.53
CA ARG A 28 12.57 -16.32 -1.43
C ARG A 28 12.94 -16.90 -0.07
N GLU A 29 12.57 -16.21 1.01
CA GLU A 29 13.00 -16.55 2.39
C GLU A 29 12.43 -17.89 2.91
N TRP A 30 11.67 -18.64 2.11
CA TRP A 30 11.37 -20.04 2.37
C TRP A 30 12.48 -21.01 1.94
N THR A 31 13.53 -20.51 1.29
CA THR A 31 14.70 -21.27 0.86
C THR A 31 15.90 -21.01 1.77
N PRO A 32 16.83 -21.96 1.97
CA PRO A 32 18.05 -21.73 2.75
C PRO A 32 18.87 -20.54 2.24
N GLU A 33 18.98 -20.40 0.92
CA GLU A 33 19.67 -19.29 0.26
C GLU A 33 18.97 -17.95 0.53
N GLY A 34 17.63 -17.95 0.44
CA GLY A 34 16.82 -16.78 0.71
C GLY A 34 16.83 -16.34 2.17
N LEU A 35 16.82 -17.29 3.12
CA LEU A 35 17.02 -17.00 4.54
C LEU A 35 18.39 -16.38 4.79
N LYS A 36 19.43 -16.95 4.20
CA LYS A 36 20.80 -16.39 4.30
C LYS A 36 20.85 -14.97 3.73
N ALA A 37 20.18 -14.70 2.61
CA ALA A 37 20.04 -13.35 2.07
C ALA A 37 19.24 -12.41 2.98
N GLY A 38 18.18 -12.92 3.63
CA GLY A 38 17.38 -12.15 4.60
C GLY A 38 18.19 -11.64 5.80
N PHE A 39 19.14 -12.46 6.28
CA PHE A 39 20.06 -12.17 7.39
C PHE A 39 21.40 -11.56 6.98
N SER A 40 21.69 -11.42 5.69
CA SER A 40 22.93 -10.79 5.23
C SER A 40 22.79 -9.27 5.11
N ASN A 41 23.90 -8.58 4.82
CA ASN A 41 23.89 -7.16 4.47
C ASN A 41 23.24 -6.86 3.10
N ARG A 42 22.85 -7.91 2.35
CA ARG A 42 22.16 -7.81 1.06
C ARG A 42 22.97 -7.11 -0.05
N ASP A 43 24.30 -7.09 0.09
CA ASP A 43 25.20 -6.51 -0.91
C ASP A 43 25.20 -7.30 -2.23
N GLU A 44 24.99 -8.62 -2.16
CA GLU A 44 24.93 -9.54 -3.30
C GLU A 44 23.61 -10.32 -3.31
N LEU A 45 22.51 -9.64 -3.66
CA LEU A 45 21.22 -10.31 -3.85
C LEU A 45 21.12 -10.97 -5.23
N ALA A 46 20.53 -12.17 -5.26
CA ALA A 46 20.17 -12.81 -6.51
C ALA A 46 19.15 -11.97 -7.30
N GLU A 47 19.12 -12.15 -8.62
CA GLU A 47 18.14 -11.51 -9.48
C GLU A 47 16.70 -11.84 -9.05
N ALA A 48 15.82 -10.87 -9.24
CA ALA A 48 14.42 -11.02 -8.87
C ALA A 48 13.73 -12.04 -9.77
N THR A 49 13.03 -12.99 -9.17
CA THR A 49 12.02 -13.74 -9.92
C THR A 49 10.92 -12.78 -10.41
N PRO A 50 10.14 -13.12 -11.46
CA PRO A 50 9.03 -12.28 -11.89
C PRO A 50 8.04 -11.96 -10.77
N LEU A 51 7.76 -12.91 -9.88
CA LEU A 51 6.90 -12.69 -8.70
C LEU A 51 7.59 -11.79 -7.68
N GLY A 52 8.86 -12.06 -7.36
CA GLY A 52 9.64 -11.26 -6.41
C GLY A 52 9.75 -9.80 -6.83
N GLY A 53 10.01 -9.54 -8.12
CA GLY A 53 10.04 -8.18 -8.65
C GLY A 53 8.67 -7.50 -8.65
N ARG A 54 7.57 -8.25 -8.84
CA ARG A 54 6.22 -7.70 -8.67
C ARG A 54 5.92 -7.36 -7.21
N ALA A 55 6.34 -8.20 -6.28
CA ALA A 55 6.14 -8.01 -4.85
C ALA A 55 6.91 -6.80 -4.32
N GLU A 56 8.18 -6.64 -4.75
CA GLU A 56 8.99 -5.46 -4.45
C GLU A 56 8.33 -4.17 -4.94
N ARG A 57 7.87 -4.12 -6.20
CA ARG A 57 7.14 -2.96 -6.73
C ARG A 57 5.82 -2.70 -6.01
N ALA A 58 5.10 -3.74 -5.59
CA ALA A 58 3.86 -3.58 -4.82
C ALA A 58 4.12 -3.00 -3.42
N ALA A 59 5.24 -3.37 -2.78
CA ALA A 59 5.69 -2.80 -1.52
C ALA A 59 6.04 -1.31 -1.67
N THR A 60 6.91 -0.96 -2.62
CA THR A 60 7.26 0.45 -2.91
C THR A 60 6.03 1.29 -3.19
N ASN A 61 5.12 0.78 -4.03
CA ASN A 61 3.89 1.50 -4.33
C ASN A 61 2.96 1.66 -3.12
N SER A 62 2.97 0.73 -2.17
CA SER A 62 2.18 0.84 -0.94
C SER A 62 2.76 1.87 0.02
N ILE A 63 4.09 2.02 0.05
CA ILE A 63 4.77 3.10 0.78
C ILE A 63 4.39 4.45 0.17
N GLU A 64 4.52 4.62 -1.15
CA GLU A 64 4.13 5.85 -1.84
C GLU A 64 2.65 6.21 -1.61
N ALA A 65 1.77 5.21 -1.64
CA ALA A 65 0.35 5.38 -1.37
C ALA A 65 0.09 5.91 0.05
N MET A 66 0.84 5.42 1.05
CA MET A 66 0.76 5.91 2.43
C MET A 66 1.21 7.36 2.59
N LEU A 67 2.26 7.77 1.85
CA LEU A 67 2.76 9.14 1.89
C LEU A 67 1.69 10.16 1.46
N LEU A 68 0.76 9.78 0.59
CA LEU A 68 -0.35 10.62 0.16
C LEU A 68 -1.56 10.52 1.08
N PHE A 69 -1.91 9.30 1.51
CA PHE A 69 -3.11 9.04 2.30
C PHE A 69 -3.05 9.62 3.72
N VAL A 70 -1.94 9.41 4.41
CA VAL A 70 -1.83 9.76 5.84
C VAL A 70 -1.99 11.28 6.06
N PRO A 71 -1.32 12.17 5.30
CA PRO A 71 -1.52 13.61 5.47
C PRO A 71 -2.98 14.02 5.27
N LEU A 72 -3.66 13.53 4.23
CA LEU A 72 -5.06 13.87 3.96
C LEU A 72 -5.98 13.40 5.09
N ALA A 73 -5.79 12.17 5.59
CA ALA A 73 -6.58 11.64 6.69
C ALA A 73 -6.36 12.41 8.01
N LEU A 74 -5.10 12.73 8.33
CA LEU A 74 -4.76 13.46 9.55
C LEU A 74 -5.23 14.92 9.50
N VAL A 75 -5.03 15.60 8.37
CA VAL A 75 -5.53 16.97 8.18
C VAL A 75 -7.06 16.99 8.29
N GLY A 76 -7.76 16.06 7.65
CA GLY A 76 -9.22 15.95 7.79
C GLY A 76 -9.67 15.72 9.22
N HIS A 77 -8.98 14.86 9.97
CA HIS A 77 -9.29 14.66 11.38
C HIS A 77 -9.06 15.93 12.22
N ILE A 78 -7.92 16.60 12.05
CA ILE A 78 -7.54 17.79 12.84
C ILE A 78 -8.42 19.00 12.51
N ALA A 79 -8.80 19.17 11.23
CA ALA A 79 -9.67 20.24 10.76
C ALA A 79 -11.15 20.02 11.13
N GLY A 80 -11.50 18.90 11.78
CA GLY A 80 -12.89 18.55 12.08
C GLY A 80 -13.67 17.99 10.87
N LEU A 81 -13.03 17.87 9.70
CA LEU A 81 -13.60 17.37 8.43
C LEU A 81 -13.48 15.84 8.27
N GLY A 82 -13.54 15.13 9.40
CA GLY A 82 -13.30 13.69 9.43
C GLY A 82 -14.43 12.88 8.78
N ALA A 83 -15.66 13.40 8.76
CA ALA A 83 -16.81 12.73 8.18
C ALA A 83 -16.84 12.88 6.65
N GLU A 84 -16.48 14.07 6.17
CA GLU A 84 -16.42 14.50 4.79
C GLU A 84 -15.32 13.76 4.03
N THR A 85 -14.17 13.55 4.68
CA THR A 85 -13.04 12.80 4.11
C THR A 85 -13.18 11.28 4.23
N LEU A 86 -14.13 10.78 5.04
CA LEU A 86 -14.26 9.34 5.34
C LEU A 86 -14.57 8.50 4.09
N PHE A 87 -15.44 8.99 3.21
CA PHE A 87 -15.82 8.26 2.00
C PHE A 87 -14.60 8.02 1.09
N GLY A 88 -13.87 9.08 0.74
CA GLY A 88 -12.66 8.97 -0.07
C GLY A 88 -11.61 8.06 0.59
N ALA A 89 -11.51 8.11 1.92
CA ALA A 89 -10.61 7.25 2.67
C ALA A 89 -10.97 5.76 2.60
N GLN A 90 -12.27 5.42 2.69
CA GLN A 90 -12.75 4.05 2.56
C GLN A 90 -12.55 3.52 1.14
N VAL A 91 -12.84 4.33 0.12
CA VAL A 91 -12.59 3.97 -1.29
C VAL A 91 -11.11 3.67 -1.51
N PHE A 92 -10.23 4.52 -0.99
CA PHE A 92 -8.80 4.30 -1.07
C PHE A 92 -8.38 2.99 -0.38
N PHE A 93 -8.83 2.77 0.87
CA PHE A 93 -8.50 1.57 1.63
C PHE A 93 -8.85 0.28 0.87
N TRP A 94 -10.10 0.15 0.38
CA TRP A 94 -10.53 -1.04 -0.34
C TRP A 94 -9.81 -1.22 -1.68
N ALA A 95 -9.53 -0.12 -2.39
CA ALA A 95 -8.72 -0.17 -3.60
C ALA A 95 -7.31 -0.71 -3.31
N ARG A 96 -6.67 -0.31 -2.21
CA ARG A 96 -5.34 -0.81 -1.82
C ARG A 96 -5.35 -2.28 -1.43
N LEU A 97 -6.41 -2.74 -0.75
CA LEU A 97 -6.57 -4.15 -0.40
C LEU A 97 -6.71 -5.03 -1.64
N ALA A 98 -7.42 -4.56 -2.67
CA ALA A 98 -7.54 -5.28 -3.95
C ALA A 98 -6.28 -5.15 -4.81
N TYR A 99 -5.62 -4.00 -4.82
CA TYR A 99 -4.49 -3.70 -5.72
C TYR A 99 -3.33 -4.70 -5.57
N VAL A 100 -2.89 -4.99 -4.34
CA VAL A 100 -1.71 -5.83 -4.09
C VAL A 100 -1.88 -7.27 -4.62
N PRO A 101 -2.94 -8.04 -4.25
CA PRO A 101 -3.10 -9.39 -4.79
C PRO A 101 -3.23 -9.39 -6.32
N ILE A 102 -3.94 -8.43 -6.91
CA ILE A 102 -4.08 -8.29 -8.36
C ILE A 102 -2.71 -8.03 -9.02
N TYR A 103 -1.88 -7.18 -8.41
CA TYR A 103 -0.55 -6.86 -8.89
C TYR A 103 0.37 -8.08 -8.81
N LEU A 104 0.33 -8.85 -7.72
CA LEU A 104 1.12 -10.07 -7.53
C LEU A 104 0.76 -11.15 -8.56
N VAL A 105 -0.53 -11.35 -8.83
CA VAL A 105 -1.03 -12.28 -9.87
C VAL A 105 -0.61 -11.80 -11.27
N GLY A 106 -0.49 -10.48 -11.48
CA GLY A 106 0.01 -9.91 -12.73
C GLY A 106 -1.08 -9.57 -13.75
N ILE A 107 -2.30 -9.28 -13.30
CA ILE A 107 -3.43 -8.91 -14.19
C ILE A 107 -3.26 -7.45 -14.64
N LEU A 108 -2.70 -7.26 -15.84
CA LEU A 108 -2.18 -5.98 -16.34
C LEU A 108 -3.19 -4.83 -16.31
N TYR A 109 -4.40 -5.01 -16.84
CA TYR A 109 -5.38 -3.92 -16.94
C TYR A 109 -6.15 -3.71 -15.63
N LEU A 110 -6.44 -4.80 -14.93
CA LEU A 110 -7.21 -4.74 -13.69
C LEU A 110 -6.43 -4.00 -12.58
N ARG A 111 -5.11 -4.18 -12.50
CA ARG A 111 -4.29 -3.46 -11.50
C ARG A 111 -4.37 -1.94 -11.70
N SER A 112 -4.35 -1.48 -12.96
CA SER A 112 -4.38 -0.05 -13.28
C SER A 112 -5.75 0.55 -13.02
N LEU A 113 -6.83 -0.19 -13.31
CA LEU A 113 -8.19 0.22 -12.96
C LEU A 113 -8.34 0.42 -11.45
N VAL A 114 -7.92 -0.58 -10.66
CA VAL A 114 -8.00 -0.53 -9.19
C VAL A 114 -7.11 0.57 -8.62
N TRP A 115 -5.93 0.79 -9.21
CA TRP A 115 -5.09 1.94 -8.86
C TRP A 115 -5.82 3.27 -9.09
N GLY A 116 -6.50 3.42 -10.22
CA GLY A 116 -7.32 4.61 -10.53
C GLY A 116 -8.44 4.85 -9.53
N VAL A 117 -9.10 3.78 -9.04
CA VAL A 117 -10.09 3.88 -7.95
C VAL A 117 -9.45 4.41 -6.67
N GLY A 118 -8.24 3.98 -6.35
CA GLY A 118 -7.46 4.53 -5.23
C GLY A 118 -7.18 6.02 -5.41
N VAL A 119 -6.70 6.44 -6.58
CA VAL A 119 -6.46 7.87 -6.88
C VAL A 119 -7.74 8.69 -6.74
N PHE A 120 -8.87 8.18 -7.21
CA PHE A 120 -10.17 8.81 -7.01
C PHE A 120 -10.50 8.99 -5.53
N GLY A 121 -10.23 7.99 -4.68
CA GLY A 121 -10.38 8.11 -3.23
C GLY A 121 -9.55 9.25 -2.63
N LEU A 122 -8.27 9.35 -2.99
CA LEU A 122 -7.40 10.46 -2.55
C LEU A 122 -7.89 11.83 -3.04
N ALA A 123 -8.31 11.92 -4.30
CA ALA A 123 -8.84 13.16 -4.87
C ALA A 123 -10.14 13.58 -4.16
N SER A 124 -11.03 12.63 -3.86
CA SER A 124 -12.24 12.89 -3.08
C SER A 124 -11.94 13.42 -1.68
N MET A 125 -10.93 12.86 -0.99
CA MET A 125 -10.48 13.41 0.29
C MET A 125 -9.94 14.83 0.13
N ALA A 126 -9.10 15.08 -0.87
CA ALA A 126 -8.52 16.39 -1.10
C ALA A 126 -9.58 17.46 -1.43
N VAL A 127 -10.58 17.13 -2.25
CA VAL A 127 -11.70 18.04 -2.55
C VAL A 127 -12.48 18.38 -1.28
N ALA A 128 -12.78 17.39 -0.44
CA ALA A 128 -13.49 17.61 0.83
C ALA A 128 -12.70 18.51 1.81
N LEU A 129 -11.37 18.54 1.73
CA LEU A 129 -10.54 19.41 2.56
C LEU A 129 -10.43 20.85 2.03
N LEU A 130 -10.73 21.06 0.74
CA LEU A 130 -10.59 22.34 0.05
C LEU A 130 -11.93 23.05 -0.19
N SER A 131 -13.04 22.38 0.12
CA SER A 131 -14.40 22.93 0.10
C SER A 131 -14.78 23.54 1.43
#